data_AF-A0A966KU22-F1
#
_entry.id   AF-A0A966KU22-F1
#
_cell.length_a   1.000
_cell.length_b   1.000
_cell.length_c   1.000
_cell.angle_alpha   90.00
_cell.angle_beta   90.00
_cell.angle_gamma   90.00
#
_symmetry.space_group_name_H-M   'P 1'
#
loop_
_entity.id
_entity.type
_entity.pdbx_description
1 polymer ?
#
loop_
_entity_poly.entity_id
_entity_poly.type
_entity_poly.pdbx_seq_one_letter_code
_entity_poly.pdbx_strand_id
1 'polypeptide(L)'
;SIDRGNTGAGGTSAADGVGGGQQLAAGLTEFFNAFASLAAQPASIPEREITLRKAAALAAQFPALDTRLAALGGRLDESLDTDLKSTNALLSDIARLNGQIVRTEAVSGGSANDLRDQRQAKLESLSGLVGFDAVEASDGSVGIVVAGASLVSGDVREATLETFSDANGDRRVRASGTTDALAITSGSVHGTLEARDGGLNDLRSGINDLAKSLIDGVNALHATGFALDGSTGRAFFLGTDASDIRVNQALLDDPGALQVSGSATARGDNRVALAVSQWGNQPIAALQGQTLGSAYNRIVGRLGEDLSSVNQQLADQKVVADLLKGQRDSVSGVSIDEEMTDLTRFQRGYQASAKLINTIDEMMETTLNLKR
;
A
#
# COMPACT_ATOMS: atom_id res chain seq x y z
N SER A 1 -12.03 9.18 -18.73
CA SER A 1 -11.10 10.26 -18.34
C SER A 1 -11.04 10.34 -16.83
N ILE A 2 -10.13 9.57 -16.22
CA ILE A 2 -9.68 9.84 -14.86
C ILE A 2 -8.27 10.37 -15.06
N ASP A 3 -8.22 11.68 -15.23
CA ASP A 3 -7.00 12.46 -15.28
C ASP A 3 -6.32 12.37 -13.89
N ARG A 4 -5.26 11.57 -13.81
CA ARG A 4 -4.28 11.61 -12.72
C ARG A 4 -2.92 12.09 -13.25
N GLY A 5 -2.96 13.04 -14.19
CA GLY A 5 -1.78 13.77 -14.65
C GLY A 5 -1.33 14.82 -13.65
N ASN A 6 -0.88 14.41 -12.45
CA ASN A 6 0.01 15.24 -11.63
C ASN A 6 0.75 14.44 -10.56
N THR A 7 1.68 13.56 -10.94
CA THR A 7 2.65 12.95 -9.99
C THR A 7 4.10 13.02 -10.48
N GLY A 8 4.39 13.81 -11.51
CA GLY A 8 5.76 14.05 -12.02
C GLY A 8 6.71 14.78 -11.07
N ALA A 9 6.29 15.08 -9.83
CA ALA A 9 7.11 15.68 -8.77
C ALA A 9 7.11 14.87 -7.46
N GLY A 10 6.69 13.59 -7.52
CA GLY A 10 6.56 12.71 -6.34
C GLY A 10 7.85 11.99 -5.88
N GLY A 11 8.86 11.88 -6.77
CA GLY A 11 10.07 11.09 -6.50
C GLY A 11 11.02 11.72 -5.48
N THR A 12 11.07 13.05 -5.40
CA THR A 12 11.89 13.78 -4.41
C THR A 12 11.15 14.03 -3.10
N SER A 13 9.81 14.05 -3.13
CA SER A 13 8.99 14.39 -1.96
C SER A 13 8.71 13.22 -1.01
N ALA A 14 8.84 11.96 -1.45
CA ALA A 14 8.81 10.81 -0.54
C ALA A 14 10.07 10.72 0.34
N ALA A 15 11.23 11.14 -0.19
CA ALA A 15 12.47 11.28 0.58
C ALA A 15 12.43 12.52 1.50
N ASP A 16 11.84 13.63 1.06
CA ASP A 16 11.65 14.82 1.91
C ASP A 16 10.57 14.63 3.01
N GLY A 17 9.63 13.69 2.82
CA GLY A 17 8.69 13.25 3.86
C GLY A 17 9.35 12.48 5.01
N VAL A 18 10.60 12.04 4.80
CA VAL A 18 11.46 11.39 5.81
C VAL A 18 12.41 12.43 6.42
N GLY A 19 11.87 13.58 6.84
CA GLY A 19 12.58 14.48 7.76
C GLY A 19 13.00 13.79 9.08
N GLY A 20 12.41 12.63 9.41
CA GLY A 20 12.85 11.76 10.51
C GLY A 20 14.15 10.98 10.24
N GLY A 21 14.50 10.80 8.96
CA GLY A 21 15.72 10.17 8.44
C GLY A 21 17.00 10.67 9.10
N GLN A 22 17.25 11.95 8.86
CA GLN A 22 18.41 12.64 9.42
C GLN A 22 18.30 12.82 10.94
N GLN A 23 17.07 12.88 11.48
CA GLN A 23 16.85 13.14 12.90
C GLN A 23 17.21 11.94 13.78
N LEU A 24 16.95 10.70 13.35
CA LEU A 24 17.26 9.52 14.18
C LEU A 24 18.74 9.20 14.17
N ALA A 25 19.39 9.27 13.00
CA ALA A 25 20.84 9.10 12.88
C ALA A 25 21.60 10.21 13.64
N ALA A 26 21.16 11.47 13.54
CA ALA A 26 21.71 12.57 14.32
C ALA A 26 21.45 12.37 15.82
N GLY A 27 20.24 11.96 16.20
CA GLY A 27 19.87 11.70 17.59
C GLY A 27 20.71 10.60 18.24
N LEU A 28 20.98 9.51 17.51
CA LEU A 28 21.91 8.44 17.95
C LEU A 28 23.32 9.00 18.17
N THR A 29 23.81 9.80 17.23
CA THR A 29 25.15 10.43 17.33
C THR A 29 25.22 11.37 18.54
N GLU A 30 24.22 12.23 18.72
CA GLU A 30 24.14 13.16 19.85
C GLU A 30 24.05 12.43 21.20
N PHE A 31 23.29 11.33 21.25
CA PHE A 31 23.16 10.50 22.44
C PHE A 31 24.50 9.89 22.88
N PHE A 32 25.23 9.24 21.97
CA PHE A 32 26.52 8.64 22.30
C PHE A 32 27.60 9.69 22.60
N ASN A 33 27.56 10.83 21.91
CA ASN A 33 28.44 11.96 22.22
C ASN A 33 28.16 12.55 23.60
N ALA A 34 26.89 12.63 24.03
CA ALA A 34 26.55 13.08 25.38
C ALA A 34 27.13 12.14 26.45
N PHE A 35 27.11 10.83 26.21
CA PHE A 35 27.79 9.87 27.08
C PHE A 35 29.32 10.02 27.09
N ALA A 36 29.93 10.40 25.98
CA ALA A 36 31.36 10.71 25.92
C ALA A 36 31.70 11.97 26.74
N SER A 37 30.90 13.04 26.63
CA SER A 37 31.03 14.25 27.45
C SER A 37 30.84 13.95 28.94
N LEU A 38 29.81 13.17 29.27
CA LEU A 38 29.56 12.71 30.63
C LEU A 38 30.71 11.87 31.19
N ALA A 39 31.34 11.04 30.37
CA ALA A 39 32.50 10.26 30.79
C ALA A 39 33.70 11.16 31.14
N ALA A 40 33.85 12.33 30.52
CA ALA A 40 34.89 13.29 30.88
C ALA A 40 34.62 13.99 32.23
N GLN A 41 33.35 14.12 32.63
CA GLN A 41 32.92 14.79 33.85
C GLN A 41 31.82 14.01 34.59
N PRO A 42 32.10 12.79 35.08
CA PRO A 42 31.08 11.85 35.55
C PRO A 42 30.35 12.32 36.81
N ALA A 43 30.92 13.24 37.60
CA ALA A 43 30.27 13.80 38.78
C ALA A 43 29.39 15.03 38.49
N SER A 44 29.42 15.56 37.27
CA SER A 44 28.71 16.80 36.89
C SER A 44 27.22 16.56 36.72
N ILE A 45 26.40 17.18 37.58
CA ILE A 45 24.93 17.15 37.47
C ILE A 45 24.46 17.76 36.14
N PRO A 46 24.98 18.92 35.68
CA PRO A 46 24.63 19.46 34.37
C PRO A 46 24.87 18.48 33.20
N GLU A 47 26.00 17.78 33.17
CA GLU A 47 26.30 16.82 32.07
C GLU A 47 25.36 15.60 32.10
N ARG A 48 24.99 15.14 33.30
CA ARG A 48 24.01 14.06 33.48
C ARG A 48 22.63 14.48 32.98
N GLU A 49 22.21 15.70 33.30
CA GLU A 49 20.94 16.26 32.83
C GLU A 49 20.93 16.40 31.31
N ILE A 50 22.00 16.93 30.71
CA ILE A 50 22.14 17.04 29.26
C ILE A 50 22.04 15.66 28.60
N THR A 51 22.74 14.66 29.15
CA THR A 51 22.73 13.28 28.64
C THR A 51 21.32 12.70 28.65
N LEU A 52 20.60 12.85 29.75
CA LEU A 52 19.23 12.36 29.88
C LEU A 52 18.25 13.10 28.95
N ARG A 53 18.42 14.41 28.76
CA ARG A 53 17.61 15.19 27.80
C ARG A 53 17.87 14.75 26.35
N LYS A 54 19.12 14.50 25.97
CA LYS A 54 19.46 13.96 24.64
C LYS A 54 18.90 12.56 24.44
N ALA A 55 18.97 11.72 25.47
CA ALA A 55 18.35 10.39 25.46
C ALA A 55 16.83 10.46 25.31
N ALA A 56 16.17 11.36 26.04
CA ALA A 56 14.72 11.54 25.97
C ALA A 56 14.29 12.07 24.58
N ALA A 57 15.05 13.00 24.01
CA ALA A 57 14.82 13.52 22.68
C ALA A 57 14.96 12.42 21.61
N LEU A 58 15.98 11.56 21.70
CA LEU A 58 16.14 10.41 20.82
C LEU A 58 14.99 9.41 20.98
N ALA A 59 14.69 9.01 22.22
CA ALA A 59 13.63 8.04 22.51
C ALA A 59 12.27 8.50 21.98
N ALA A 60 11.93 9.78 22.12
CA ALA A 60 10.67 10.34 21.63
C ALA A 60 10.49 10.25 20.10
N GLN A 61 11.57 10.10 19.33
CA GLN A 61 11.46 9.95 17.87
C GLN A 61 10.87 8.60 17.47
N PHE A 62 11.12 7.55 18.24
CA PHE A 62 10.68 6.20 17.90
C PHE A 62 9.14 6.06 17.96
N PRO A 63 8.43 6.44 19.04
CA PRO A 63 6.97 6.37 19.07
C PRO A 63 6.31 7.28 18.04
N ALA A 64 6.92 8.44 17.77
CA ALA A 64 6.47 9.35 16.73
C ALA A 64 6.58 8.73 15.33
N LEU A 65 7.65 7.98 15.06
CA LEU A 65 7.81 7.22 13.82
C LEU A 65 6.81 6.06 13.75
N ASP A 66 6.67 5.26 14.80
CA ASP A 66 5.70 4.15 14.81
C ASP A 66 4.27 4.64 14.56
N THR A 67 3.85 5.74 15.20
CA THR A 67 2.53 6.36 14.98
C THR A 67 2.33 6.78 13.52
N ARG A 68 3.37 7.34 12.87
CA ARG A 68 3.30 7.74 11.45
C ARG A 68 3.19 6.52 10.53
N LEU A 69 3.93 5.46 10.83
CA LEU A 69 3.87 4.21 10.06
C LEU A 69 2.54 3.49 10.24
N ALA A 70 1.98 3.49 11.46
CA ALA A 70 0.64 2.98 11.73
C ALA A 70 -0.44 3.77 10.96
N ALA A 71 -0.34 5.10 10.93
CA ALA A 71 -1.24 5.94 10.16
C ALA A 71 -1.10 5.73 8.64
N LEU A 72 0.10 5.43 8.14
CA LEU A 72 0.29 5.01 6.75
C LEU A 72 -0.38 3.65 6.48
N GLY A 73 -0.23 2.69 7.38
CA GLY A 73 -0.91 1.39 7.29
C GLY A 73 -2.44 1.54 7.23
N GLY A 74 -3.01 2.37 8.11
CA GLY A 74 -4.45 2.68 8.09
C GLY A 74 -4.93 3.29 6.78
N ARG A 75 -4.14 4.17 6.14
CA ARG A 75 -4.48 4.73 4.82
C ARG A 75 -4.42 3.70 3.70
N LEU A 76 -3.46 2.77 3.74
CA LEU A 76 -3.41 1.65 2.79
C LEU A 76 -4.62 0.74 2.96
N ASP A 77 -5.02 0.49 4.21
CA ASP A 77 -6.22 -0.27 4.55
C ASP A 77 -7.51 0.37 4.02
N GLU A 78 -7.64 1.69 4.13
CA GLU A 78 -8.76 2.44 3.54
C GLU A 78 -8.76 2.40 2.01
N SER A 79 -7.57 2.49 1.39
CA SER A 79 -7.40 2.36 -0.06
C SER A 79 -7.83 0.97 -0.54
N LEU A 80 -7.40 -0.08 0.15
CA LEU A 80 -7.78 -1.46 -0.13
C LEU A 80 -9.30 -1.64 -0.11
N ASP A 81 -9.98 -1.14 0.92
CA ASP A 81 -11.44 -1.23 1.02
C ASP A 81 -12.16 -0.49 -0.10
N THR A 82 -11.62 0.66 -0.51
CA THR A 82 -12.17 1.45 -1.61
C THR A 82 -12.05 0.70 -2.93
N ASP A 83 -10.88 0.11 -3.19
CA ASP A 83 -10.64 -0.68 -4.40
C ASP A 83 -11.53 -1.94 -4.45
N LEU A 84 -11.74 -2.62 -3.31
CA LEU A 84 -12.65 -3.77 -3.24
C LEU A 84 -14.12 -3.36 -3.45
N LYS A 85 -14.55 -2.20 -2.92
CA LYS A 85 -15.90 -1.66 -3.19
C LYS A 85 -16.10 -1.37 -4.67
N SER A 86 -15.14 -0.70 -5.30
CA SER A 86 -15.17 -0.43 -6.74
C SER A 86 -15.16 -1.71 -7.56
N THR A 87 -14.34 -2.69 -7.17
CA THR A 87 -14.28 -4.02 -7.79
C THR A 87 -15.65 -4.70 -7.76
N ASN A 88 -16.27 -4.79 -6.57
CA ASN A 88 -17.58 -5.42 -6.41
C ASN A 88 -18.69 -4.71 -7.20
N ALA A 89 -18.62 -3.38 -7.33
CA ALA A 89 -19.55 -2.61 -8.14
C ALA A 89 -19.39 -2.92 -9.63
N LEU A 90 -18.14 -3.01 -10.13
CA LEU A 90 -17.87 -3.39 -11.52
C LEU A 90 -18.34 -4.81 -11.83
N LEU A 91 -18.12 -5.77 -10.93
CA LEU A 91 -18.60 -7.14 -11.07
C LEU A 91 -20.13 -7.20 -11.17
N SER A 92 -20.85 -6.43 -10.35
CA SER A 92 -22.30 -6.31 -10.44
C SER A 92 -22.78 -5.70 -11.76
N ASP A 93 -22.10 -4.66 -12.24
CA ASP A 93 -22.40 -4.04 -13.53
C ASP A 93 -22.20 -5.02 -14.68
N ILE A 94 -21.12 -5.81 -14.65
CA ILE A 94 -20.82 -6.82 -15.68
C ILE A 94 -21.87 -7.93 -15.68
N ALA A 95 -22.23 -8.46 -14.52
CA ALA A 95 -23.30 -9.47 -14.40
C ALA A 95 -24.63 -8.95 -14.97
N ARG A 96 -25.01 -7.71 -14.65
CA ARG A 96 -26.20 -7.07 -15.21
C ARG A 96 -26.11 -6.93 -16.73
N LEU A 97 -24.97 -6.49 -17.26
CA LEU A 97 -24.75 -6.34 -18.70
C LEU A 97 -24.81 -7.68 -19.43
N ASN A 98 -24.24 -8.75 -18.85
CA ASN A 98 -24.36 -10.11 -19.38
C ASN A 98 -25.84 -10.49 -19.56
N GLY A 99 -26.68 -10.29 -18.54
CA GLY A 99 -28.12 -10.58 -18.64
C GLY A 99 -28.86 -9.71 -19.67
N GLN A 100 -28.40 -8.49 -19.96
CA GLN A 100 -28.96 -7.65 -21.02
C GLN A 100 -28.52 -8.08 -22.42
N ILE A 101 -27.26 -8.50 -22.58
CA ILE A 101 -26.69 -9.03 -23.82
C ILE A 101 -27.42 -10.31 -24.21
N VAL A 102 -27.46 -11.30 -23.31
CA VAL A 102 -28.12 -12.59 -23.54
C VAL A 102 -29.58 -12.40 -23.96
N ARG A 103 -30.33 -11.52 -23.29
CA ARG A 103 -31.74 -11.23 -23.64
C ARG A 103 -31.91 -10.54 -24.99
N THR A 104 -31.01 -9.63 -25.35
CA THR A 104 -31.06 -8.91 -26.64
C THR A 104 -30.71 -9.84 -27.79
N GLU A 105 -29.69 -10.68 -27.64
CA GLU A 105 -29.20 -11.60 -28.68
C GLU A 105 -30.08 -12.86 -28.82
N ALA A 106 -30.86 -13.21 -27.80
CA ALA A 106 -31.88 -14.26 -27.88
C ALA A 106 -33.04 -13.89 -28.83
N VAL A 107 -33.24 -12.60 -29.15
CA VAL A 107 -34.23 -12.16 -30.15
C VAL A 107 -33.62 -12.26 -31.54
N SER A 108 -34.29 -12.98 -32.45
CA SER A 108 -33.83 -13.17 -33.84
C SER A 108 -33.50 -11.83 -34.53
N GLY A 109 -32.21 -11.59 -34.79
CA GLY A 109 -31.70 -10.39 -35.45
C GLY A 109 -31.27 -9.25 -34.52
N GLY A 110 -31.34 -9.43 -33.20
CA GLY A 110 -30.79 -8.49 -32.22
C GLY A 110 -29.27 -8.63 -32.10
N SER A 111 -28.56 -7.50 -32.16
CA SER A 111 -27.15 -7.40 -31.81
C SER A 111 -26.99 -6.49 -30.60
N ALA A 112 -26.25 -6.92 -29.59
CA ALA A 112 -26.03 -6.19 -28.36
C ALA A 112 -24.68 -5.44 -28.35
N ASN A 113 -24.19 -5.00 -29.51
CA ASN A 113 -22.88 -4.37 -29.67
C ASN A 113 -22.59 -3.25 -28.64
N ASP A 114 -23.50 -2.28 -28.49
CA ASP A 114 -23.33 -1.19 -27.51
C ASP A 114 -23.21 -1.70 -26.06
N LEU A 115 -23.90 -2.79 -25.72
CA LEU A 115 -23.84 -3.40 -24.39
C LEU A 115 -22.53 -4.18 -24.20
N ARG A 116 -22.04 -4.84 -25.25
CA ARG A 116 -20.72 -5.49 -25.28
C ARG A 116 -19.60 -4.47 -25.08
N ASP A 117 -19.68 -3.33 -25.74
CA ASP A 117 -18.72 -2.22 -25.58
C ASP A 117 -18.73 -1.67 -24.16
N GLN A 118 -19.92 -1.45 -23.58
CA GLN A 118 -20.04 -1.06 -22.18
C GLN A 118 -19.43 -2.11 -21.24
N ARG A 119 -19.68 -3.41 -21.49
CA ARG A 119 -19.10 -4.50 -20.70
C ARG A 119 -17.58 -4.50 -20.82
N GLN A 120 -17.06 -4.32 -22.02
CA GLN A 120 -15.63 -4.28 -22.27
C GLN A 120 -14.96 -3.12 -21.52
N ALA A 121 -15.54 -1.92 -21.51
CA ALA A 121 -15.04 -0.80 -20.73
C ALA A 121 -15.04 -1.07 -19.21
N LYS A 122 -16.01 -1.85 -18.71
CA LYS A 122 -16.07 -2.28 -17.30
C LYS A 122 -15.00 -3.33 -16.98
N LEU A 123 -14.76 -4.28 -17.89
CA LEU A 123 -13.67 -5.25 -17.77
C LEU A 123 -12.30 -4.56 -17.76
N GLU A 124 -12.10 -3.56 -18.61
CA GLU A 124 -10.87 -2.73 -18.60
C GLU A 124 -10.70 -2.00 -17.27
N SER A 125 -11.77 -1.37 -16.76
CA SER A 125 -11.74 -0.71 -15.46
C SER A 125 -11.44 -1.69 -14.31
N LEU A 126 -11.99 -2.91 -14.39
CA LEU A 126 -11.76 -3.97 -13.41
C LEU A 126 -10.30 -4.42 -13.42
N SER A 127 -9.67 -4.51 -14.60
CA SER A 127 -8.28 -4.98 -14.76
C SER A 127 -7.26 -4.05 -14.09
N GLY A 128 -7.60 -2.78 -13.92
CA GLY A 128 -6.79 -1.83 -13.16
C GLY A 128 -6.85 -2.05 -11.65
N LEU A 129 -7.92 -2.66 -11.14
CA LEU A 129 -8.13 -2.91 -9.71
C LEU A 129 -7.64 -4.30 -9.30
N VAL A 130 -7.97 -5.33 -10.09
CA VAL A 130 -7.67 -6.71 -9.77
C VAL A 130 -7.40 -7.52 -11.04
N GLY A 131 -6.47 -8.48 -10.94
CA GLY A 131 -6.30 -9.51 -11.97
C GLY A 131 -7.47 -10.47 -12.02
N PHE A 132 -7.93 -10.79 -13.23
CA PHE A 132 -9.00 -11.75 -13.45
C PHE A 132 -8.81 -12.51 -14.75
N ASP A 133 -9.37 -13.72 -14.77
CA ASP A 133 -9.60 -14.49 -15.99
C ASP A 133 -11.06 -14.31 -16.42
N ALA A 134 -11.27 -14.03 -17.71
CA ALA A 134 -12.60 -13.92 -18.30
C ALA A 134 -12.83 -15.04 -19.31
N VAL A 135 -14.00 -15.69 -19.22
CA VAL A 135 -14.40 -16.77 -20.11
C VAL A 135 -15.77 -16.45 -20.70
N GLU A 136 -15.83 -16.30 -22.03
CA GLU A 136 -17.09 -16.07 -22.74
C GLU A 136 -17.79 -17.42 -23.04
N ALA A 137 -19.07 -17.50 -22.70
CA ALA A 137 -19.93 -18.65 -22.96
C ALA A 137 -20.60 -18.53 -24.34
N SER A 138 -21.17 -19.63 -24.83
CA SER A 138 -21.84 -19.69 -26.14
C SER A 138 -23.08 -18.78 -26.26
N ASP A 139 -23.65 -18.36 -25.13
CA ASP A 139 -24.78 -17.43 -25.05
C ASP A 139 -24.34 -15.95 -25.01
N GLY A 140 -23.03 -15.68 -25.11
CA GLY A 140 -22.45 -14.34 -25.09
C GLY A 140 -22.24 -13.77 -23.69
N SER A 141 -22.59 -14.49 -22.61
CA SER A 141 -22.26 -14.09 -21.23
C SER A 141 -20.77 -14.30 -20.92
N VAL A 142 -20.22 -13.53 -19.98
CA VAL A 142 -18.81 -13.63 -19.57
C VAL A 142 -18.72 -13.99 -18.10
N GLY A 143 -18.10 -15.14 -17.80
CA GLY A 143 -17.70 -15.52 -16.45
C GLY A 143 -16.40 -14.82 -16.04
N ILE A 144 -16.28 -14.44 -14.76
CA ILE A 144 -15.10 -13.78 -14.20
C ILE A 144 -14.59 -14.58 -13.02
N VAL A 145 -13.31 -14.96 -13.07
CA VAL A 145 -12.60 -15.67 -12.02
C VAL A 145 -11.44 -14.80 -11.51
N VAL A 146 -11.32 -14.62 -10.21
CA VAL A 146 -10.23 -13.88 -9.56
C VAL A 146 -9.50 -14.81 -8.61
N ALA A 147 -8.20 -15.03 -8.85
CA ALA A 147 -7.35 -15.90 -8.03
C ALA A 147 -7.98 -17.28 -7.74
N GLY A 148 -8.66 -17.86 -8.74
CA GLY A 148 -9.37 -19.15 -8.64
C GLY A 148 -10.80 -19.08 -8.09
N ALA A 149 -11.27 -17.93 -7.59
CA ALA A 149 -12.65 -17.75 -7.13
C ALA A 149 -13.55 -17.21 -8.26
N SER A 150 -14.62 -17.94 -8.58
CA SER A 150 -15.65 -17.47 -9.52
C SER A 150 -16.48 -16.36 -8.88
N LEU A 151 -16.43 -15.15 -9.45
CA LEU A 151 -17.15 -13.98 -8.94
C LEU A 151 -18.38 -13.61 -9.78
N VAL A 152 -18.35 -13.91 -11.08
CA VAL A 152 -19.48 -13.72 -12.00
C VAL A 152 -19.63 -14.97 -12.85
N SER A 153 -20.87 -15.46 -12.98
CA SER A 153 -21.24 -16.56 -13.86
C SER A 153 -22.56 -16.21 -14.53
N GLY A 154 -22.60 -16.17 -15.86
CA GLY A 154 -23.79 -15.74 -16.58
C GLY A 154 -24.20 -14.30 -16.20
N ASP A 155 -25.44 -14.12 -15.77
CA ASP A 155 -26.01 -12.85 -15.31
C ASP A 155 -26.00 -12.67 -13.78
N VAL A 156 -25.31 -13.57 -13.06
CA VAL A 156 -25.26 -13.58 -11.59
C VAL A 156 -23.85 -13.24 -11.08
N ARG A 157 -23.81 -12.41 -10.03
CA ARG A 157 -22.59 -12.23 -9.22
C ARG A 157 -22.59 -13.24 -8.08
N GLU A 158 -21.79 -14.29 -8.22
CA GLU A 158 -21.69 -15.42 -7.30
C GLU A 158 -21.10 -15.03 -5.94
N ALA A 159 -20.12 -14.12 -5.93
CA ALA A 159 -19.43 -13.71 -4.72
C ALA A 159 -18.93 -12.26 -4.80
N THR A 160 -18.58 -11.70 -3.64
CA THR A 160 -17.87 -10.42 -3.52
C THR A 160 -16.47 -10.63 -2.97
N LEU A 161 -15.55 -9.74 -3.30
CA LEU A 161 -14.27 -9.67 -2.61
C LEU A 161 -14.42 -8.84 -1.33
N GLU A 162 -13.89 -9.33 -0.22
CA GLU A 162 -13.96 -8.68 1.09
C GLU A 162 -12.65 -8.80 1.86
N THR A 163 -12.41 -7.85 2.77
CA THR A 163 -11.33 -7.98 3.75
C THR A 163 -11.76 -8.83 4.94
N PHE A 164 -10.84 -9.59 5.49
CA PHE A 164 -11.02 -10.33 6.74
C PHE A 164 -9.72 -10.39 7.53
N SER A 165 -9.80 -10.60 8.84
CA SER A 165 -8.61 -10.90 9.66
C SER A 165 -8.37 -12.41 9.67
N ASP A 166 -7.16 -12.82 9.32
CA ASP A 166 -6.74 -14.23 9.40
C ASP A 166 -6.45 -14.65 10.85
N ALA A 167 -5.98 -15.89 11.05
CA ALA A 167 -5.71 -16.44 12.38
C ALA A 167 -4.60 -15.68 13.14
N ASN A 168 -3.73 -14.95 12.44
CA ASN A 168 -2.68 -14.13 13.02
C ASN A 168 -3.15 -12.69 13.29
N GLY A 169 -4.38 -12.34 12.88
CA GLY A 169 -4.92 -10.99 12.94
C GLY A 169 -4.54 -10.14 11.72
N ASP A 170 -3.83 -10.70 10.73
CA ASP A 170 -3.45 -9.96 9.53
C ASP A 170 -4.66 -9.77 8.63
N ARG A 171 -4.79 -8.58 8.06
CA ARG A 171 -5.92 -8.23 7.21
C ARG A 171 -5.73 -8.74 5.79
N ARG A 172 -6.42 -9.80 5.39
CA ARG A 172 -6.31 -10.42 4.06
C ARG A 172 -7.55 -10.16 3.21
N VAL A 173 -7.50 -10.54 1.93
CA VAL A 173 -8.63 -10.50 1.01
C VAL A 173 -9.13 -11.91 0.74
N ARG A 174 -10.46 -12.10 0.68
CA ARG A 174 -11.09 -13.37 0.31
C ARG A 174 -12.34 -13.17 -0.55
N ALA A 175 -12.86 -14.25 -1.10
CA ALA A 175 -14.22 -14.26 -1.65
C ALA A 175 -15.24 -14.49 -0.52
N SER A 176 -16.38 -13.82 -0.61
CA SER A 176 -17.49 -13.98 0.35
C SER A 176 -17.93 -15.44 0.43
N GLY A 177 -18.14 -15.95 1.65
CA GLY A 177 -18.53 -17.34 1.87
C GLY A 177 -17.38 -18.35 1.89
N THR A 178 -16.14 -17.88 1.68
CA THR A 178 -14.92 -18.70 1.84
C THR A 178 -14.19 -18.35 3.14
N THR A 179 -13.30 -19.23 3.59
CA THR A 179 -12.43 -19.01 4.75
C THR A 179 -11.02 -18.59 4.37
N ASP A 180 -10.59 -18.93 3.17
CA ASP A 180 -9.20 -18.88 2.77
C ASP A 180 -8.87 -17.55 2.09
N ALA A 181 -7.65 -17.06 2.32
CA ALA A 181 -7.15 -15.86 1.66
C ALA A 181 -6.90 -16.12 0.18
N LEU A 182 -7.26 -15.15 -0.66
CA LEU A 182 -6.97 -15.16 -2.08
C LEU A 182 -5.57 -14.61 -2.35
N ALA A 183 -4.83 -15.31 -3.20
CA ALA A 183 -3.54 -14.85 -3.72
C ALA A 183 -3.77 -13.86 -4.88
N ILE A 184 -4.12 -12.62 -4.55
CA ILE A 184 -4.25 -11.55 -5.54
C ILE A 184 -2.84 -11.14 -6.01
N THR A 185 -2.58 -11.22 -7.31
CA THR A 185 -1.23 -11.03 -7.89
C THR A 185 -1.11 -9.82 -8.82
N SER A 186 -2.19 -9.09 -9.09
CA SER A 186 -2.14 -7.90 -9.94
C SER A 186 -3.26 -6.90 -9.62
N GLY A 187 -3.15 -5.71 -10.21
CA GLY A 187 -4.05 -4.60 -9.99
C GLY A 187 -3.69 -3.79 -8.73
N SER A 188 -4.39 -2.68 -8.52
CA SER A 188 -4.14 -1.79 -7.37
C SER A 188 -4.39 -2.46 -6.01
N VAL A 189 -5.27 -3.47 -5.96
CA VAL A 189 -5.47 -4.32 -4.77
C VAL A 189 -4.17 -5.02 -4.38
N HIS A 190 -3.50 -5.66 -5.35
CA HIS A 190 -2.20 -6.31 -5.12
C HIS A 190 -1.14 -5.29 -4.68
N GLY A 191 -1.02 -4.17 -5.40
CA GLY A 191 -0.02 -3.14 -5.06
C GLY A 191 -0.21 -2.55 -3.66
N THR A 192 -1.46 -2.41 -3.21
CA THR A 192 -1.76 -1.96 -1.84
C THR A 192 -1.36 -3.01 -0.81
N LEU A 193 -1.64 -4.29 -1.08
CA LEU A 193 -1.23 -5.39 -0.20
C LEU A 193 0.30 -5.51 -0.12
N GLU A 194 1.01 -5.40 -1.25
CA GLU A 194 2.48 -5.45 -1.29
C GLU A 194 3.11 -4.26 -0.54
N ALA A 195 2.57 -3.05 -0.72
CA ALA A 195 3.05 -1.88 0.00
C ALA A 195 2.86 -2.00 1.52
N ARG A 196 1.71 -2.55 1.96
CA ARG A 196 1.35 -2.69 3.37
C ARG A 196 2.09 -3.84 4.04
N ASP A 197 2.05 -5.03 3.45
CA ASP A 197 2.54 -6.28 4.04
C ASP A 197 4.03 -6.52 3.75
N GLY A 198 4.56 -5.91 2.69
CA GLY A 198 5.97 -5.91 2.34
C GLY A 198 6.68 -4.68 2.90
N GLY A 199 6.83 -3.64 2.08
CA GLY A 199 7.72 -2.50 2.37
C GLY A 199 7.43 -1.79 3.69
N LEU A 200 6.16 -1.54 4.02
CA LEU A 200 5.78 -0.89 5.28
C LEU A 200 6.05 -1.80 6.49
N ASN A 201 5.73 -3.09 6.40
CA ASN A 201 5.96 -4.04 7.48
C ASN A 201 7.46 -4.22 7.76
N ASP A 202 8.27 -4.34 6.70
CA ASP A 202 9.73 -4.41 6.80
C ASP A 202 10.31 -3.16 7.48
N LEU A 203 9.81 -1.97 7.13
CA LEU A 203 10.21 -0.71 7.76
C LEU A 203 9.85 -0.68 9.25
N ARG A 204 8.63 -1.09 9.62
CA ARG A 204 8.21 -1.15 11.03
C ARG A 204 9.05 -2.13 11.83
N SER A 205 9.28 -3.33 11.30
CA SER A 205 10.14 -4.34 11.95
C SER A 205 11.55 -3.81 12.15
N GLY A 206 12.15 -3.21 11.12
CA GLY A 206 13.51 -2.66 11.23
C GLY A 206 13.63 -1.56 12.30
N ILE A 207 12.64 -0.67 12.39
CA ILE A 207 12.61 0.38 13.43
C ILE A 207 12.40 -0.21 14.83
N ASN A 208 11.55 -1.23 14.96
CA ASN A 208 11.36 -1.95 16.23
C ASN A 208 12.63 -2.67 16.69
N ASP A 209 13.33 -3.36 15.78
CA ASP A 209 14.59 -4.05 16.08
C ASP A 209 15.68 -3.06 16.51
N LEU A 210 15.72 -1.87 15.88
CA LEU A 210 16.63 -0.80 16.25
C LEU A 210 16.34 -0.26 17.65
N ALA A 211 15.07 0.04 17.96
CA ALA A 211 14.64 0.52 19.27
C ALA A 211 14.93 -0.52 20.36
N LYS A 212 14.57 -1.78 20.11
CA LYS A 212 14.82 -2.90 21.02
C LYS A 212 16.31 -3.08 21.29
N SER A 213 17.14 -3.04 20.25
CA SER A 213 18.60 -3.15 20.40
C SER A 213 19.17 -2.00 21.23
N LEU A 214 18.67 -0.77 21.05
CA LEU A 214 19.06 0.39 21.85
C LEU A 214 18.66 0.23 23.33
N ILE A 215 17.41 -0.18 23.59
CA ILE A 215 16.89 -0.44 24.95
C ILE A 215 17.77 -1.50 25.63
N ASP A 216 17.88 -2.67 25.02
CA ASP A 216 18.52 -3.83 25.62
C ASP A 216 20.02 -3.57 25.85
N GLY A 217 20.71 -2.97 24.87
CA GLY A 217 22.14 -2.67 24.94
C GLY A 217 22.48 -1.62 26.00
N VAL A 218 21.78 -0.49 26.02
CA VAL A 218 22.03 0.57 26.99
C VAL A 218 21.62 0.12 28.40
N ASN A 219 20.50 -0.57 28.55
CA ASN A 219 20.08 -1.10 29.86
C ASN A 219 21.06 -2.15 30.39
N ALA A 220 21.58 -3.04 29.54
CA ALA A 220 22.57 -4.02 29.94
C ALA A 220 23.84 -3.36 30.49
N LEU A 221 24.36 -2.32 29.83
CA LEU A 221 25.52 -1.57 30.32
C LEU A 221 25.20 -0.76 31.57
N HIS A 222 24.10 -0.02 31.56
CA HIS A 222 23.67 0.81 32.69
C HIS A 222 23.47 -0.02 33.97
N ALA A 223 22.94 -1.24 33.87
CA ALA A 223 22.72 -2.15 34.99
C ALA A 223 24.03 -2.62 35.67
N THR A 224 25.19 -2.50 35.01
CA THR A 224 26.49 -2.80 35.63
C THR A 224 27.03 -1.67 36.51
N GLY A 225 26.38 -0.51 36.49
CA GLY A 225 26.88 0.71 37.12
C GLY A 225 26.26 1.06 38.47
N PHE A 226 26.85 2.10 39.06
CA PHE A 226 26.40 2.76 40.28
C PHE A 226 26.15 4.24 40.05
N ALA A 227 25.09 4.75 40.69
CA ALA A 227 24.75 6.17 40.75
C ALA A 227 25.69 6.96 41.67
N LEU A 228 25.53 8.28 41.73
CA LEU A 228 26.38 9.15 42.57
C LEU A 228 26.21 8.86 44.07
N ASP A 229 25.02 8.46 44.49
CA ASP A 229 24.70 8.06 45.86
C ASP A 229 25.04 6.59 46.16
N GLY A 230 25.62 5.87 45.17
CA GLY A 230 25.95 4.45 45.28
C GLY A 230 24.77 3.51 45.02
N SER A 231 23.59 4.02 44.68
CA SER A 231 22.43 3.19 44.32
C SER A 231 22.60 2.51 42.96
N THR A 232 21.86 1.41 42.74
CA THR A 232 21.84 0.67 41.48
C THR A 232 20.45 0.05 41.22
N GLY A 233 20.29 -0.70 40.12
CA GLY A 233 19.07 -1.44 39.77
C GLY A 233 18.03 -0.66 38.98
N ARG A 234 18.30 0.58 38.56
CA ARG A 234 17.39 1.36 37.71
C ARG A 234 17.67 1.08 36.23
N ALA A 235 16.63 0.75 35.47
CA ALA A 235 16.73 0.72 34.01
C ALA A 235 16.92 2.15 33.47
N PHE A 236 17.70 2.29 32.39
CA PHE A 236 17.91 3.58 31.70
C PHE A 236 16.71 3.90 30.80
N PHE A 237 16.38 2.98 29.90
CA PHE A 237 15.17 3.01 29.08
C PHE A 237 14.10 2.07 29.66
N LEU A 238 12.85 2.48 29.53
CA LEU A 238 11.67 1.65 29.70
C LEU A 238 11.01 1.43 28.33
N GLY A 239 10.22 0.37 28.23
CA GLY A 239 9.59 -0.06 26.99
C GLY A 239 10.22 -1.33 26.42
N THR A 240 9.74 -1.76 25.26
CA THR A 240 10.14 -3.01 24.61
C THR A 240 10.54 -2.81 23.15
N ASP A 241 9.96 -1.82 22.47
CA ASP A 241 10.20 -1.55 21.05
C ASP A 241 10.03 -0.06 20.72
N ALA A 242 9.85 0.27 19.44
CA ALA A 242 9.76 1.66 19.01
C ALA A 242 8.47 2.36 19.47
N SER A 243 7.40 1.62 19.75
CA SER A 243 6.09 2.18 20.10
C SER A 243 6.07 2.80 21.50
N ASP A 244 6.91 2.31 22.43
CA ASP A 244 6.82 2.66 23.86
C ASP A 244 8.16 3.01 24.53
N ILE A 245 9.26 3.00 23.78
CA ILE A 245 10.58 3.41 24.27
C ILE A 245 10.55 4.80 24.89
N ARG A 246 11.09 4.90 26.10
CA ARG A 246 11.21 6.17 26.84
C ARG A 246 12.34 6.10 27.86
N VAL A 247 12.92 7.24 28.21
CA VAL A 247 13.83 7.32 29.36
C VAL A 247 13.03 7.11 30.65
N ASN A 248 13.63 6.41 31.61
CA ASN A 248 13.04 6.23 32.93
C ASN A 248 12.87 7.58 33.63
N GLN A 249 11.62 7.95 33.93
CA GLN A 249 11.28 9.25 34.53
C GLN A 249 12.04 9.53 35.83
N ALA A 250 12.31 8.49 36.63
CA ALA A 250 13.03 8.65 37.88
C ALA A 250 14.50 9.10 37.67
N LEU A 251 15.10 8.85 36.50
CA LEU A 251 16.41 9.37 36.15
C LEU A 251 16.33 10.83 35.70
N LEU A 252 15.24 11.24 35.04
CA LEU A 252 15.01 12.62 34.65
C LEU A 252 14.76 13.53 35.86
N ASP A 253 14.04 13.01 36.86
CA ASP A 253 13.74 13.74 38.10
C ASP A 253 14.98 13.88 39.00
N ASP A 254 15.89 12.89 38.97
CA ASP A 254 17.17 12.92 39.66
C ASP A 254 18.34 12.47 38.75
N PRO A 255 19.02 13.41 38.08
CA PRO A 255 20.18 13.11 37.24
C PRO A 255 21.34 12.43 38.01
N GLY A 256 21.38 12.58 39.33
CA GLY A 256 22.36 11.91 40.19
C GLY A 256 22.19 10.39 40.23
N ALA A 257 20.98 9.89 39.96
CA ALA A 257 20.64 8.47 39.92
C ALA A 257 21.16 7.73 38.67
N LEU A 258 21.77 8.44 37.72
CA LEU A 258 22.34 7.84 36.51
C LEU A 258 23.58 6.97 36.86
N GLN A 259 23.57 5.70 36.45
CA GLN A 259 24.52 4.67 36.87
C GLN A 259 25.79 4.68 35.99
N VAL A 260 26.68 5.63 36.23
CA VAL A 260 27.87 5.91 35.39
C VAL A 260 29.16 5.23 35.91
N SER A 261 29.22 5.00 37.23
CA SER A 261 30.42 4.51 37.90
C SER A 261 30.47 2.98 37.87
N GLY A 262 31.67 2.38 37.78
CA GLY A 262 31.87 0.94 37.99
C GLY A 262 32.02 0.54 39.47
N SER A 263 31.92 1.49 40.40
CA SER A 263 32.04 1.25 41.84
C SER A 263 31.10 2.16 42.65
N ALA A 264 30.50 1.62 43.72
CA ALA A 264 29.55 2.35 44.57
C ALA A 264 30.13 3.60 45.26
N THR A 265 31.46 3.67 45.43
CA THR A 265 32.12 4.74 46.19
C THR A 265 32.94 5.70 45.33
N ALA A 266 33.16 5.36 44.05
CA ALA A 266 34.04 6.14 43.17
C ALA A 266 33.24 7.12 42.30
N ARG A 267 32.85 8.27 42.85
CA ARG A 267 32.04 9.29 42.12
C ARG A 267 32.70 9.85 40.85
N GLY A 268 34.02 9.72 40.74
CA GLY A 268 34.81 10.13 39.57
C GLY A 268 35.02 9.01 38.54
N ASP A 269 34.51 7.80 38.78
CA ASP A 269 34.59 6.69 37.83
C ASP A 269 33.56 6.86 36.71
N ASN A 270 33.99 6.58 35.49
CA ASN A 270 33.26 6.81 34.24
C ASN A 270 33.13 5.56 33.37
N ARG A 271 33.51 4.38 33.87
CA ARG A 271 33.57 3.13 33.09
C ARG A 271 32.28 2.84 32.32
N VAL A 272 31.11 3.02 32.94
CA VAL A 272 29.83 2.73 32.27
C VAL A 272 29.50 3.78 31.22
N ALA A 273 29.73 5.07 31.50
CA ALA A 273 29.50 6.12 30.49
C ALA A 273 30.42 5.96 29.27
N LEU A 274 31.69 5.58 29.51
CA LEU A 274 32.62 5.28 28.43
C LEU A 274 32.22 4.01 27.65
N ALA A 275 31.76 2.98 28.34
CA ALA A 275 31.27 1.76 27.68
C ALA A 275 30.05 2.05 26.79
N VAL A 276 29.09 2.85 27.28
CA VAL A 276 27.90 3.23 26.48
C VAL A 276 28.30 4.07 25.27
N SER A 277 29.20 5.06 25.42
CA SER A 277 29.61 5.90 24.30
C SER A 277 30.35 5.12 23.20
N GLN A 278 31.12 4.10 23.58
CA GLN A 278 31.81 3.23 22.63
C GLN A 278 30.89 2.18 22.00
N TRP A 279 29.91 1.67 22.76
CA TRP A 279 29.01 0.61 22.32
C TRP A 279 28.19 0.99 21.06
N GLY A 280 27.79 2.26 20.93
CA GLY A 280 27.08 2.73 19.74
C GLY A 280 27.82 2.52 18.40
N ASN A 281 29.15 2.41 18.46
CA ASN A 281 30.01 2.17 17.30
C ASN A 281 30.44 0.70 17.15
N GLN A 282 29.93 -0.20 18.00
CA GLN A 282 30.25 -1.62 17.94
C GLN A 282 29.23 -2.41 17.10
N PRO A 283 29.65 -3.50 16.45
CA PRO A 283 28.77 -4.49 15.86
C PRO A 283 27.79 -5.08 16.87
N ILE A 284 26.50 -5.09 16.54
CA ILE A 284 25.44 -5.68 17.37
C ILE A 284 24.92 -6.93 16.67
N ALA A 285 25.00 -8.08 17.34
CA ALA A 285 24.59 -9.37 16.77
C ALA A 285 23.11 -9.39 16.35
N ALA A 286 22.22 -8.79 17.16
CA ALA A 286 20.80 -8.64 16.84
C ALA A 286 20.54 -7.83 15.56
N LEU A 287 21.49 -6.97 15.17
CA LEU A 287 21.44 -6.17 13.95
C LEU A 287 22.35 -6.73 12.87
N GLN A 288 22.53 -8.06 12.83
CA GLN A 288 23.34 -8.76 11.83
C GLN A 288 24.81 -8.30 11.82
N GLY A 289 25.36 -7.94 12.99
CA GLY A 289 26.73 -7.46 13.11
C GLY A 289 26.93 -6.01 12.64
N GLN A 290 25.85 -5.25 12.45
CA GLN A 290 25.93 -3.83 12.13
C GLN A 290 25.92 -2.95 13.38
N THR A 291 26.43 -1.73 13.26
CA THR A 291 26.23 -0.68 14.27
C THR A 291 24.80 -0.13 14.18
N LEU A 292 24.30 0.54 15.23
CA LEU A 292 22.96 1.17 15.22
C LEU A 292 22.79 2.13 14.03
N GLY A 293 23.79 2.98 13.78
CA GLY A 293 23.76 3.93 12.66
C GLY A 293 23.76 3.25 11.30
N SER A 294 24.55 2.17 11.13
CA SER A 294 24.58 1.42 9.87
C SER A 294 23.28 0.65 9.62
N ALA A 295 22.71 0.06 10.68
CA ALA A 295 21.43 -0.63 10.61
C ALA A 295 20.30 0.34 10.20
N TYR A 296 20.29 1.53 10.78
CA TYR A 296 19.35 2.58 10.40
C TYR A 296 19.49 3.01 8.93
N ASN A 297 20.72 3.28 8.47
CA ASN A 297 20.99 3.65 7.09
C ASN A 297 20.58 2.55 6.11
N ARG A 298 20.74 1.27 6.48
CA ARG A 298 20.27 0.13 5.68
C ARG A 298 18.74 0.10 5.58
N ILE A 299 18.02 0.33 6.69
CA ILE A 299 16.56 0.36 6.70
C ILE A 299 16.04 1.43 5.73
N VAL A 300 16.56 2.66 5.82
CA VAL A 300 16.15 3.76 4.94
C VAL A 300 16.63 3.54 3.50
N GLY A 301 17.85 3.02 3.32
CA GLY A 301 18.40 2.71 2.00
C GLY A 301 17.57 1.68 1.24
N ARG A 302 17.18 0.59 1.90
CA ARG A 302 16.34 -0.47 1.31
C ARG A 302 14.99 0.07 0.87
N LEU A 303 14.33 0.89 1.70
CA LEU A 303 13.08 1.55 1.29
C LEU A 303 13.26 2.41 0.03
N GLY A 304 14.37 3.15 -0.04
CA GLY A 304 14.71 3.95 -1.22
C GLY A 304 14.94 3.10 -2.48
N GLU A 305 15.65 1.98 -2.33
CA GLU A 305 15.87 1.00 -3.40
C GLU A 305 14.56 0.35 -3.87
N ASP A 306 13.70 -0.07 -2.93
CA ASP A 306 12.39 -0.66 -3.23
C ASP A 306 11.51 0.33 -4.00
N LEU A 307 11.43 1.59 -3.54
CA LEU A 307 10.69 2.64 -4.25
C LEU A 307 11.27 2.94 -5.64
N SER A 308 12.59 2.97 -5.78
CA SER A 308 13.24 3.18 -7.08
C SER A 308 12.95 2.03 -8.03
N SER A 309 12.98 0.79 -7.54
CA SER A 309 12.67 -0.41 -8.31
C SER A 309 11.21 -0.42 -8.77
N VAL A 310 10.26 -0.14 -7.87
CA VAL A 310 8.82 -0.08 -8.20
C VAL A 310 8.52 1.01 -9.23
N ASN A 311 9.14 2.20 -9.11
CA ASN A 311 8.96 3.27 -10.09
C ASN A 311 9.49 2.90 -11.48
N GLN A 312 10.63 2.21 -11.55
CA GLN A 312 11.17 1.72 -12.82
C GLN A 312 10.23 0.68 -13.45
N GLN A 313 9.77 -0.30 -12.64
CA GLN A 313 8.84 -1.33 -13.10
C GLN A 313 7.52 -0.73 -13.60
N LEU A 314 6.99 0.29 -12.91
CA LEU A 314 5.78 1.00 -13.33
C LEU A 314 5.97 1.69 -14.69
N ALA A 315 7.13 2.33 -14.91
CA ALA A 315 7.45 2.96 -16.19
C ALA A 315 7.49 1.93 -17.33
N ASP A 316 8.12 0.78 -17.09
CA ASP A 316 8.23 -0.31 -18.07
C ASP A 316 6.85 -0.93 -18.38
N GLN A 317 6.05 -1.22 -17.35
CA GLN A 317 4.70 -1.77 -17.51
C GLN A 317 3.79 -0.83 -18.29
N LYS A 318 3.90 0.49 -18.07
CA LYS A 318 3.11 1.48 -18.80
C LYS A 318 3.41 1.46 -20.29
N VAL A 319 4.69 1.36 -20.68
CA VAL A 319 5.08 1.27 -22.09
C VAL A 319 4.46 0.03 -22.75
N VAL A 320 4.49 -1.12 -22.06
CA VAL A 320 3.89 -2.35 -22.57
C VAL A 320 2.37 -2.22 -22.70
N ALA A 321 1.70 -1.66 -21.69
CA ALA A 321 0.26 -1.44 -21.71
C ALA A 321 -0.17 -0.51 -22.85
N ASP A 322 0.55 0.60 -23.07
CA ASP A 322 0.28 1.55 -24.15
C ASP A 322 0.50 0.91 -25.53
N LEU A 323 1.55 0.09 -25.69
CA LEU A 323 1.80 -0.67 -26.92
C LEU A 323 0.67 -1.65 -27.23
N LEU A 324 0.27 -2.47 -26.25
CA LEU A 324 -0.80 -3.46 -26.41
C LEU A 324 -2.15 -2.81 -26.68
N LYS A 325 -2.42 -1.68 -26.01
CA LYS A 325 -3.61 -0.88 -26.28
C LYS A 325 -3.60 -0.35 -27.71
N GLY A 326 -2.49 0.20 -28.18
CA GLY A 326 -2.35 0.66 -29.57
C GLY A 326 -2.55 -0.46 -30.59
N GLN A 327 -1.99 -1.64 -30.35
CA GLN A 327 -2.21 -2.82 -31.20
C GLN A 327 -3.68 -3.24 -31.21
N ARG A 328 -4.31 -3.35 -30.04
CA ARG A 328 -5.72 -3.68 -29.93
C ARG A 328 -6.60 -2.66 -30.64
N ASP A 329 -6.38 -1.37 -30.42
CA ASP A 329 -7.17 -0.30 -31.04
C ASP A 329 -6.99 -0.28 -32.58
N SER A 330 -5.84 -0.75 -33.10
CA SER A 330 -5.62 -0.91 -34.55
C SER A 330 -6.38 -2.09 -35.17
N VAL A 331 -6.67 -3.14 -34.38
CA VAL A 331 -7.43 -4.33 -34.81
C VAL A 331 -8.93 -4.14 -34.55
N SER A 332 -9.27 -3.47 -33.44
CA SER A 332 -10.63 -3.13 -33.01
C SER A 332 -11.13 -1.81 -33.61
N GLY A 333 -10.29 -1.10 -34.36
CA GLY A 333 -10.71 0.03 -35.19
C GLY A 333 -11.70 -0.50 -36.23
N VAL A 334 -12.97 -0.16 -36.05
CA VAL A 334 -14.09 -0.62 -36.87
C VAL A 334 -13.73 -0.53 -38.35
N SER A 335 -13.89 -1.64 -39.07
CA SER A 335 -13.81 -1.62 -40.53
C SER A 335 -14.94 -0.72 -41.03
N ILE A 336 -14.61 0.40 -41.68
CA ILE A 336 -15.57 1.31 -42.35
C ILE A 336 -16.56 0.50 -43.20
N ASP A 337 -16.15 -0.67 -43.70
CA ASP A 337 -16.98 -1.56 -44.50
C ASP A 337 -18.16 -2.17 -43.72
N GLU A 338 -18.04 -2.44 -42.42
CA GLU A 338 -19.11 -3.00 -41.59
C GLU A 338 -20.14 -1.91 -41.23
N GLU A 339 -19.69 -0.74 -40.77
CA GLU A 339 -20.57 0.43 -40.58
C GLU A 339 -21.23 0.88 -41.88
N MET A 340 -20.52 0.82 -43.02
CA MET A 340 -21.07 1.15 -44.33
C MET A 340 -22.05 0.08 -44.84
N THR A 341 -21.83 -1.19 -44.48
CA THR A 341 -22.77 -2.29 -44.78
C THR A 341 -24.07 -2.11 -43.99
N ASP A 342 -23.99 -1.80 -42.70
CA ASP A 342 -25.15 -1.53 -41.86
C ASP A 342 -25.86 -0.24 -42.26
N LEU A 343 -25.13 0.82 -42.61
CA LEU A 343 -25.69 2.05 -43.15
C LEU A 343 -26.41 1.80 -44.49
N THR A 344 -25.82 1.02 -45.39
CA THR A 344 -26.45 0.62 -46.66
C THR A 344 -27.71 -0.21 -46.41
N ARG A 345 -27.69 -1.10 -45.41
CA ARG A 345 -28.85 -1.91 -45.02
C ARG A 345 -29.97 -1.04 -44.45
N PHE A 346 -29.66 -0.08 -43.58
CA PHE A 346 -30.63 0.89 -43.06
C PHE A 346 -31.19 1.79 -44.16
N GLN A 347 -30.36 2.27 -45.10
CA GLN A 347 -30.79 3.05 -46.25
C GLN A 347 -31.75 2.25 -47.15
N ARG A 348 -31.42 0.98 -47.46
CA ARG A 348 -32.29 0.11 -48.25
C ARG A 348 -33.60 -0.21 -47.53
N GLY A 349 -33.56 -0.43 -46.22
CA GLY A 349 -34.74 -0.62 -45.39
C GLY A 349 -35.66 0.61 -45.41
N TYR A 350 -35.08 1.81 -45.30
CA TYR A 350 -35.83 3.06 -45.36
C TYR A 350 -36.46 3.29 -46.75
N GLN A 351 -35.71 3.02 -47.83
CA GLN A 351 -36.22 3.09 -49.21
C GLN A 351 -37.33 2.07 -49.47
N ALA A 352 -37.22 0.85 -48.93
CA ALA A 352 -38.25 -0.17 -49.04
C ALA A 352 -39.55 0.25 -48.31
N SER A 353 -39.43 0.77 -47.09
CA SER A 353 -40.56 1.30 -46.32
C SER A 353 -41.22 2.50 -47.00
N ALA A 354 -40.44 3.42 -47.57
CA ALA A 354 -40.97 4.56 -48.31
C ALA A 354 -41.73 4.14 -49.58
N LYS A 355 -41.23 3.14 -50.32
CA LYS A 355 -42.00 2.54 -51.43
C LYS A 355 -43.29 1.90 -50.95
N LEU A 356 -43.26 1.18 -49.83
CA LEU A 356 -44.44 0.54 -49.25
C LEU A 356 -45.52 1.57 -48.88
N ILE A 357 -45.14 2.71 -48.30
CA ILE A 357 -46.04 3.84 -48.02
C ILE A 357 -46.65 4.39 -49.31
N ASN A 358 -45.84 4.68 -50.33
CA ASN A 358 -46.37 5.17 -51.61
C ASN A 358 -47.33 4.16 -52.26
N THR A 359 -47.03 2.85 -52.15
CA THR A 359 -47.90 1.80 -52.69
C THR A 359 -49.22 1.71 -51.91
N ILE A 360 -49.18 1.91 -50.59
CA ILE A 360 -50.37 1.98 -49.74
C ILE A 360 -51.20 3.22 -50.09
N ASP A 361 -50.57 4.38 -50.31
CA ASP A 361 -51.26 5.60 -50.72
C ASP A 361 -51.93 5.43 -52.09
N GLU A 362 -51.27 4.82 -53.07
CA GLU A 362 -51.86 4.48 -54.37
C GLU A 362 -53.01 3.46 -54.25
N MET A 363 -52.89 2.47 -53.35
CA MET A 363 -53.98 1.54 -53.07
C MET A 363 -55.15 2.21 -52.33
N MET A 364 -54.90 3.17 -51.44
CA MET A 364 -55.95 3.97 -50.81
C MET A 364 -56.64 4.89 -51.82
N GLU A 365 -55.90 5.52 -52.72
CA GLU A 365 -56.45 6.40 -53.75
C GLU A 365 -57.26 5.62 -54.79
N THR A 366 -56.78 4.45 -55.23
CA THR A 366 -57.55 3.56 -56.13
C THR A 366 -58.80 3.02 -55.46
N THR A 367 -58.75 2.62 -54.18
CA THR A 367 -59.95 2.18 -53.44
C THR A 367 -60.93 3.32 -53.17
N LEU A 368 -60.45 4.56 -52.96
CA LEU A 368 -61.28 5.76 -52.84
C LEU A 368 -61.93 6.15 -54.18
N ASN A 369 -61.20 6.04 -55.29
CA ASN A 369 -61.72 6.32 -56.64
C ASN A 369 -62.66 5.22 -57.17
N LEU A 370 -62.58 3.99 -56.65
CA LEU A 370 -63.53 2.90 -56.93
C LEU A 370 -64.86 3.02 -56.15
N LYS A 371 -64.96 3.91 -55.16
CA LYS A 371 -66.17 4.11 -54.32
C LYS A 371 -67.01 5.34 -54.71
N ARG A 372 -66.71 5.98 -55.83
CA ARG A 372 -67.63 6.90 -56.52
C ARG A 372 -68.20 6.21 -57.74
#